data_AF-A0A2T4Z3Q2-F1
#
_entry.id   AF-A0A2T4Z3Q2-F1
#
_cell.length_a   1.000
_cell.length_b   1.000
_cell.length_c   1.000
_cell.angle_alpha   90.00
_cell.angle_beta   90.00
_cell.angle_gamma   90.00
#
_symmetry.space_group_name_H-M   'P 1'
#
loop_
_entity.id
_entity.type
_entity.pdbx_description
1 polymer ?
#
loop_
_entity_poly.entity_id
_entity_poly.type
_entity_poly.pdbx_seq_one_letter_code
_entity_poly.pdbx_strand_id
1 'polypeptide(L)' 'MMYYVIWDSEKFPPSILHEDQYFQWYNPMRNDHRVEFRGTMNQCYSYVTKRERNQSMLEFH' A
#
# COMPACT_ATOMS: atom_id res chain seq x y z
N MET A 1 -13.98 7.06 -7.16
CA MET A 1 -12.53 7.32 -7.22
C MET A 1 -11.82 6.18 -6.54
N MET A 2 -10.86 5.58 -7.22
CA MET A 2 -10.20 4.34 -6.82
C MET A 2 -8.76 4.62 -6.37
N TYR A 3 -8.33 3.91 -5.33
CA TYR A 3 -7.00 4.03 -4.75
C TYR A 3 -6.37 2.64 -4.58
N TYR A 4 -5.05 2.62 -4.62
CA TYR A 4 -4.23 1.41 -4.53
C TYR A 4 -3.24 1.55 -3.38
N VAL A 5 -3.20 0.56 -2.50
CA VAL A 5 -2.15 0.42 -1.50
C VAL A 5 -1.06 -0.45 -2.07
N ILE A 6 0.15 0.09 -2.13
CA ILE A 6 1.30 -0.53 -2.78
C ILE A 6 2.36 -0.73 -1.72
N TRP A 7 2.74 -1.99 -1.54
CA TRP A 7 3.89 -2.35 -0.73
C TRP A 7 5.11 -2.45 -1.64
N ASP A 8 6.19 -1.82 -1.22
CA ASP A 8 7.49 -1.78 -1.88
C ASP A 8 8.51 -2.25 -0.85
N SER A 9 9.44 -3.13 -1.24
CA SER A 9 10.44 -3.67 -0.32
C SER A 9 11.37 -2.60 0.25
N GLU A 10 11.54 -1.48 -0.44
CA GLU A 10 12.47 -0.41 -0.06
C GLU A 10 11.78 0.75 0.68
N LYS A 11 10.44 0.78 0.73
CA LYS A 11 9.68 1.90 1.31
C LYS A 11 8.68 1.44 2.35
N PHE A 12 8.82 2.00 3.54
CA PHE A 12 7.85 1.90 4.62
C PHE A 12 7.48 3.30 5.14
N PRO A 13 6.19 3.61 5.36
CA PRO A 13 5.00 2.76 5.20
C PRO A 13 4.58 2.54 3.72
N PRO A 14 3.62 1.62 3.43
CA PRO A 14 3.10 1.39 2.08
C PRO A 14 2.55 2.67 1.45
N SER A 15 2.74 2.84 0.13
CA SER A 15 2.24 4.00 -0.59
C SER A 15 0.75 3.85 -0.93
N ILE A 16 -0.01 4.94 -0.85
CA ILE A 16 -1.41 4.99 -1.31
C ILE A 16 -1.46 5.90 -2.54
N LEU A 17 -1.80 5.35 -3.70
CA LEU A 17 -1.90 6.09 -4.96
C LEU A 17 -3.33 6.17 -5.46
N HIS A 18 -3.71 7.31 -6.05
CA HIS A 18 -4.93 7.38 -6.87
C HIS A 18 -4.76 6.53 -8.14
N GLU A 19 -5.86 6.06 -8.73
CA GLU A 19 -5.88 5.23 -9.95
C GLU A 19 -5.05 5.81 -11.09
N ASP A 20 -5.20 7.11 -11.40
CA ASP A 20 -4.41 7.76 -12.47
C ASP A 20 -2.90 7.75 -12.16
N GLN A 21 -2.53 7.98 -10.91
CA GLN A 21 -1.13 7.96 -10.47
C GLN A 21 -0.57 6.54 -10.48
N TYR A 22 -1.39 5.55 -10.10
CA TYR A 22 -1.02 4.15 -10.15
C TYR A 22 -0.68 3.72 -11.58
N PHE A 23 -1.51 4.08 -12.57
CA PHE A 23 -1.23 3.70 -13.96
C PHE A 23 0.01 4.39 -14.55
N GLN A 24 0.33 5.60 -14.11
CA GLN A 24 1.58 6.27 -14.50
C GLN A 24 2.81 5.64 -13.84
N TRP A 25 2.66 5.19 -12.61
CA TRP A 25 3.75 4.62 -11.82
C TRP A 25 3.99 3.13 -12.13
N TYR A 26 2.93 2.39 -12.47
CA TYR A 26 2.97 0.94 -12.67
C TYR A 26 3.87 0.58 -13.85
N ASN A 27 4.86 -0.25 -13.56
CA ASN A 27 5.75 -0.81 -14.57
C ASN A 27 5.75 -2.34 -14.42
N PRO A 28 5.20 -3.09 -15.38
CA PRO A 28 5.09 -4.56 -15.29
C PRO A 28 6.45 -5.27 -15.29
N MET A 29 7.54 -4.59 -15.64
CA MET A 29 8.90 -5.14 -15.60
C MET A 29 9.55 -5.04 -14.22
N ARG A 30 8.99 -4.26 -13.30
CA ARG A 30 9.48 -4.09 -11.93
C ARG A 30 8.82 -5.12 -11.01
N ASN A 31 9.64 -5.90 -10.29
CA ASN A 31 9.20 -6.96 -9.36
C ASN A 31 9.42 -6.58 -7.88
N ASP A 32 9.77 -5.33 -7.60
CA ASP A 32 10.09 -4.78 -6.28
C ASP A 32 8.85 -4.31 -5.50
N HIS A 33 7.67 -4.36 -6.14
CA HIS A 33 6.44 -3.84 -5.57
C HIS A 33 5.26 -4.79 -5.79
N ARG A 34 4.27 -4.67 -4.92
CA ARG A 34 3.00 -5.41 -5.02
C ARG A 34 1.83 -4.56 -4.56
N VAL A 35 0.69 -4.75 -5.23
CA VAL A 35 -0.58 -4.17 -4.79
C VAL A 35 -1.15 -5.04 -3.69
N GLU A 36 -1.34 -4.48 -2.50
CA GLU A 36 -1.86 -5.19 -1.33
C GLU A 36 -3.38 -5.01 -1.17
N PHE A 37 -3.89 -3.85 -1.59
CA PHE A 37 -5.28 -3.50 -1.41
C PHE A 37 -5.73 -2.47 -2.46
N ARG A 38 -7.01 -2.52 -2.83
CA ARG A 38 -7.65 -1.58 -3.75
C ARG A 38 -9.01 -1.17 -3.19
N GLY A 39 -9.32 0.13 -3.16
CA GLY A 39 -10.60 0.61 -2.66
C GLY A 39 -10.75 2.13 -2.68
N THR A 40 -11.69 2.65 -1.89
CA THR A 40 -11.79 4.10 -1.65
C THR A 40 -10.63 4.59 -0.80
N MET A 41 -10.33 5.89 -0.85
CA MET A 41 -9.27 6.51 -0.06
C MET A 41 -9.34 6.14 1.43
N ASN A 42 -10.52 6.27 2.04
CA ASN A 42 -10.73 5.97 3.46
C ASN A 42 -10.51 4.48 3.78
N GLN A 43 -10.87 3.58 2.87
CA GLN A 43 -10.61 2.14 3.04
C GLN A 43 -9.11 1.84 2.94
N CYS A 44 -8.38 2.48 2.03
CA CYS A 44 -6.94 2.33 1.91
C CYS A 44 -6.20 2.82 3.17
N TYR A 45 -6.54 4.00 3.70
CA TYR A 45 -5.98 4.48 4.97
C TYR A 45 -6.32 3.53 6.12
N SER A 46 -7.56 3.08 6.22
CA SER A 46 -7.99 2.12 7.25
C SER A 46 -7.21 0.80 7.17
N TYR A 47 -6.88 0.33 5.97
CA TYR A 47 -6.07 -0.87 5.76
C TYR A 47 -4.62 -0.67 6.25
N VAL A 48 -3.98 0.44 5.86
CA VAL A 48 -2.60 0.74 6.27
C VAL A 48 -2.49 0.88 7.79
N THR A 49 -3.38 1.65 8.42
CA THR A 49 -3.37 1.83 9.89
C THR A 49 -3.58 0.51 10.64
N LYS A 50 -4.47 -0.38 10.16
CA LYS A 50 -4.65 -1.71 10.76
C LYS A 50 -3.39 -2.57 10.62
N ARG A 51 -2.70 -2.50 9.48
CA ARG A 51 -1.47 -3.24 9.23
C ARG A 51 -0.33 -2.77 10.14
N GLU A 52 -0.13 -1.45 10.25
CA GLU A 52 0.89 -0.87 11.13
C GLU A 52 0.66 -1.27 12.60
N ARG A 53 -0.59 -1.21 13.06
CA ARG A 53 -0.97 -1.66 14.41
C ARG A 53 -0.67 -3.15 14.64
N ASN A 54 -0.87 -3.99 13.63
CA ASN A 54 -0.59 -5.41 13.76
C ASN A 54 0.91 -5.74 13.73
N GLN A 55 1.71 -4.97 12.98
CA GLN A 55 3.17 -5.11 12.96
C GLN A 55 3.78 -4.66 14.28
N SER A 56 3.34 -3.54 14.84
CA SER A 56 3.87 -3.08 16.13
C SER A 56 3.60 -4.07 17.26
N MET A 57 2.51 -4.85 17.21
CA MET A 57 2.25 -5.90 18.21
C MET A 57 3.17 -7.14 18.06
N LEU A 58 3.77 -7.37 16.90
CA LEU A 58 4.68 -8.51 16.65
C LEU A 58 6.12 -8.23 17.09
N GLU A 59 6.53 -6.96 17.21
CA GLU A 59 7.90 -6.59 17.62
C GLU A 59 8.11 -6.59 19.15
N PHE A 60 7.05 -6.81 19.94
CA PHE A 60 7.10 -6.91 21.41
C PHE A 60 6.97 -8.36 21.95
N HIS A 61 7.31 -9.36 21.15
CA HIS A 61 7.42 -10.78 21.56
C HIS A 61 8.73 -11.37 21.05
#